data_AF-A0A839E0R4-F1
#
_entry.id   AF-A0A839E0R4-F1
#
_cell.length_a   1.000
_cell.length_b   1.000
_cell.length_c   1.000
_cell.angle_alpha   90.00
_cell.angle_beta   90.00
_cell.angle_gamma   90.00
#
_symmetry.space_group_name_H-M   'P 1'
#
loop_
_entity.id
_entity.type
_entity.pdbx_description
1 polymer ?
#
loop_
_entity_poly.entity_id
_entity_poly.type
_entity_poly.pdbx_seq_one_letter_code
_entity_poly.pdbx_strand_id
1 'polypeptide(L)'
;MSYVVSETTGAARRRRWPWVVAAVVVLLLVATTAFWLGRSNSQPAARPTSPAPSPSEQQGPWGPLQWRPVADSPLPFSAEHGPRTVTDGLARGFSHDKAGAVLAALHISTRASSAAGPRTYRAVVREQTYGDKQAQLSQLSRQSSSASAAATRPQQWWYAITGGDPRGDLVQVSLVASSEQSRQMGGYAHLTRTLSWRNGDWRLQVPTPAPELRTSTAGHTRIGGP
;
A
#
# COMPACT_ATOMS: atom_id res chain seq x y z
N MET A 1 19.87 31.45 -61.34
CA MET A 1 19.37 30.24 -62.00
C MET A 1 17.96 29.99 -61.49
N SER A 2 17.01 30.31 -62.35
CA SER A 2 15.57 30.27 -62.13
C SER A 2 15.05 28.85 -62.29
N TYR A 3 14.05 28.43 -61.50
CA TYR A 3 12.85 27.79 -62.03
C TYR A 3 11.64 28.15 -61.14
N VAL A 4 10.63 28.64 -61.83
CA VAL A 4 9.33 29.20 -61.42
C VAL A 4 8.33 28.03 -61.37
N VAL A 5 7.67 27.78 -60.24
CA VAL A 5 6.24 28.00 -59.93
C VAL A 5 5.25 27.72 -61.08
N SER A 6 4.23 26.90 -60.78
CA SER A 6 2.77 27.09 -61.05
C SER A 6 2.05 25.86 -60.48
N GLU A 7 1.48 25.89 -59.27
CA GLU A 7 0.15 26.43 -58.92
C GLU A 7 -1.02 25.88 -59.75
N THR A 8 -2.01 25.34 -59.04
CA THR A 8 -3.48 25.52 -59.18
C THR A 8 -4.18 24.34 -58.50
N THR A 9 -5.28 24.41 -57.76
CA THR A 9 -6.07 25.46 -57.09
C THR A 9 -7.08 24.66 -56.27
N GLY A 10 -7.53 25.16 -55.12
CA GLY A 10 -8.63 24.51 -54.40
C GLY A 10 -8.95 25.17 -53.07
N ALA A 11 -9.33 26.44 -53.11
CA ALA A 11 -9.82 27.17 -51.95
C ALA A 11 -11.15 26.58 -51.44
N ALA A 12 -11.28 26.37 -50.13
CA ALA A 12 -12.52 26.67 -49.42
C ALA A 12 -12.24 26.85 -47.92
N ARG A 13 -12.91 27.85 -47.37
CA ARG A 13 -12.65 28.54 -46.11
C ARG A 13 -13.73 28.13 -45.11
N ARG A 14 -13.36 28.13 -43.83
CA ARG A 14 -14.19 28.38 -42.62
C ARG A 14 -14.71 27.19 -41.78
N ARG A 15 -14.27 27.27 -40.51
CA ARG A 15 -15.04 27.21 -39.25
C ARG A 15 -15.36 25.84 -38.59
N ARG A 16 -14.69 25.68 -37.42
CA ARG A 16 -15.20 25.33 -36.07
C ARG A 16 -15.56 23.86 -35.78
N TRP A 17 -14.73 23.25 -34.91
CA TRP A 17 -15.02 22.48 -33.68
C TRP A 17 -16.51 22.15 -33.39
N PRO A 18 -16.88 21.01 -32.74
CA PRO A 18 -16.07 19.90 -32.17
C PRO A 18 -16.69 18.47 -32.35
N TRP A 19 -15.89 17.44 -32.65
CA TRP A 19 -16.36 16.03 -32.75
C TRP A 19 -15.73 15.09 -31.69
N VAL A 20 -15.60 15.56 -30.45
CA VAL A 20 -15.08 14.73 -29.32
C VAL A 20 -16.17 14.31 -28.33
N VAL A 21 -17.46 14.59 -28.59
CA VAL A 21 -18.54 14.32 -27.60
C VAL A 21 -19.51 13.18 -27.97
N ALA A 22 -19.42 12.59 -29.17
CA ALA A 22 -20.49 11.68 -29.65
C ALA A 22 -20.27 10.16 -29.41
N ALA A 23 -19.22 9.72 -28.69
CA ALA A 23 -18.97 8.29 -28.44
C ALA A 23 -19.15 7.83 -26.97
N VAL A 24 -19.42 8.75 -26.04
CA VAL A 24 -19.55 8.44 -24.59
C VAL A 24 -21.01 8.32 -24.13
N VAL A 25 -22.00 8.65 -24.98
CA VAL A 25 -23.43 8.64 -24.61
C VAL A 25 -24.16 7.34 -24.97
N VAL A 26 -23.57 6.45 -25.80
CA VAL A 26 -24.26 5.22 -26.24
C VAL A 26 -24.02 4.01 -25.31
N LEU A 27 -22.95 4.01 -24.51
CA LEU A 27 -22.69 2.92 -23.54
C LEU A 27 -23.34 3.15 -22.16
N LEU A 28 -23.99 4.31 -21.97
CA LEU A 28 -24.85 4.62 -20.81
C LEU A 28 -26.34 4.29 -21.06
N LEU A 29 -26.68 3.63 -22.18
CA LEU A 29 -28.07 3.32 -22.57
C LEU A 29 -28.35 1.81 -22.74
N VAL A 30 -27.66 0.95 -22.00
CA VAL A 30 -28.03 -0.49 -21.83
C VAL A 30 -28.47 -0.81 -20.40
N ALA A 31 -28.66 0.22 -19.57
CA ALA A 31 -29.11 0.11 -18.19
C ALA A 31 -30.59 0.48 -18.00
N THR A 32 -31.50 0.13 -18.92
CA THR A 32 -32.96 0.27 -18.67
C THR A 32 -33.79 -0.54 -19.68
N THR A 33 -34.01 -1.84 -19.45
CA THR A 33 -35.26 -2.58 -19.82
C THR A 33 -35.14 -4.06 -19.47
N ALA A 34 -35.51 -4.45 -18.25
CA ALA A 34 -36.06 -5.78 -17.93
C ALA A 34 -36.59 -5.77 -16.48
N PHE A 35 -37.58 -4.92 -16.24
CA PHE A 35 -38.36 -4.95 -15.01
C PHE A 35 -39.54 -5.90 -15.26
N TRP A 36 -39.65 -6.92 -14.40
CA TRP A 36 -40.85 -7.70 -14.07
C TRP A 36 -41.34 -8.80 -15.00
N LEU A 37 -41.12 -10.05 -14.57
CA LEU A 37 -42.16 -11.05 -14.34
C LEU A 37 -41.61 -12.13 -13.40
N GLY A 38 -42.24 -12.35 -12.24
CA GLY A 38 -41.93 -13.50 -11.37
C GLY A 38 -42.16 -13.30 -9.87
N ARG A 39 -43.38 -12.94 -9.47
CA ARG A 39 -43.84 -13.16 -8.08
C ARG A 39 -44.18 -14.64 -7.90
N SER A 40 -43.45 -15.32 -7.03
CA SER A 40 -43.96 -16.49 -6.30
C SER A 40 -43.40 -16.49 -4.89
N ASN A 41 -44.33 -16.34 -3.93
CA ASN A 41 -44.11 -16.53 -2.51
C ASN A 41 -43.63 -17.96 -2.23
N SER A 42 -42.54 -18.09 -1.47
CA SER A 42 -42.23 -19.29 -0.69
C SER A 42 -41.41 -18.91 0.54
N GLN A 43 -42.15 -18.73 1.64
CA GLN A 43 -41.85 -18.94 3.06
C GLN A 43 -40.40 -18.83 3.60
N PRO A 44 -40.16 -18.03 4.67
CA PRO A 44 -38.87 -18.00 5.35
C PRO A 44 -38.68 -19.26 6.21
N ALA A 45 -37.83 -20.18 5.75
CA ALA A 45 -37.26 -21.18 6.65
C ALA A 45 -36.15 -20.51 7.48
N ALA A 46 -36.36 -20.45 8.79
CA ALA A 46 -35.36 -20.00 9.76
C ALA A 46 -34.07 -20.82 9.59
N ARG A 47 -33.06 -20.21 8.96
CA ARG A 47 -31.70 -20.77 8.89
C ARG A 47 -31.07 -20.53 10.28
N PRO A 48 -30.46 -21.56 10.90
CA PRO A 48 -29.92 -21.44 12.25
C PRO A 48 -28.94 -20.26 12.32
N THR A 49 -29.18 -19.37 13.28
CA THR A 49 -28.29 -18.26 13.62
C THR A 49 -26.94 -18.86 13.97
N SER A 50 -26.00 -18.82 13.02
CA SER A 50 -24.59 -18.98 13.38
C SER A 50 -24.30 -17.89 14.42
N PRO A 51 -23.78 -18.24 15.62
CA PRO A 51 -23.42 -17.23 16.59
C PRO A 51 -22.47 -16.25 15.89
N ALA A 52 -22.75 -14.95 16.04
CA ALA A 52 -21.82 -13.93 15.61
C ALA A 52 -20.45 -14.26 16.22
N PRO A 53 -19.35 -14.21 15.45
CA PRO A 53 -18.03 -14.50 15.98
C PRO A 53 -17.81 -13.63 17.21
N SER A 54 -17.36 -14.25 18.30
CA SER A 54 -17.13 -13.52 19.54
C SER A 54 -16.12 -12.39 19.27
N PRO A 55 -16.20 -11.21 19.92
CA PRO A 55 -15.25 -10.11 19.73
C PRO A 55 -13.77 -10.52 19.88
N SER A 56 -13.52 -11.66 20.54
CA SER A 56 -12.22 -12.29 20.74
C SER A 56 -11.69 -13.06 19.52
N GLU A 57 -12.56 -13.52 18.60
CA GLU A 57 -12.18 -14.29 17.39
C GLU A 57 -11.76 -13.40 16.22
N GLN A 58 -12.01 -12.09 16.29
CA GLN A 58 -11.57 -11.11 15.28
C GLN A 58 -10.20 -10.49 15.58
N GLN A 59 -9.58 -10.84 16.71
CA GLN A 59 -8.27 -10.33 17.10
C GLN A 59 -7.21 -11.28 16.56
N GLY A 60 -6.48 -10.83 15.53
CA GLY A 60 -5.28 -11.53 15.07
C GLY A 60 -4.21 -11.61 16.18
N PRO A 61 -3.01 -12.14 15.88
CA PRO A 61 -1.93 -12.34 16.86
C PRO A 61 -1.31 -11.04 17.41
N TRP A 62 -2.00 -9.92 17.31
CA TRP A 62 -1.54 -8.56 17.62
C TRP A 62 -2.23 -7.95 18.85
N GLY A 63 -3.31 -8.58 19.32
CA GLY A 63 -4.32 -7.94 20.16
C GLY A 63 -5.03 -6.78 19.42
N PRO A 64 -5.70 -5.88 20.16
CA PRO A 64 -6.31 -4.68 19.58
C PRO A 64 -5.26 -3.77 18.93
N LEU A 65 -5.46 -3.43 17.66
CA LEU A 65 -4.62 -2.50 16.92
C LEU A 65 -5.23 -1.09 16.90
N GLN A 66 -4.40 -0.08 17.19
CA GLN A 66 -4.76 1.33 17.01
C GLN A 66 -4.10 1.86 15.73
N TRP A 67 -4.90 2.25 14.74
CA TRP A 67 -4.40 2.85 13.51
C TRP A 67 -4.23 4.35 13.70
N ARG A 68 -3.00 4.85 13.50
CA ARG A 68 -2.68 6.27 13.66
C ARG A 68 -2.00 6.82 12.41
N PRO A 69 -2.27 8.07 12.02
CA PRO A 69 -1.58 8.70 10.90
C PRO A 69 -0.10 8.90 11.24
N VAL A 70 0.77 8.49 10.31
CA VAL A 70 2.22 8.72 10.35
C VAL A 70 2.65 9.25 8.99
N ALA A 71 2.96 10.55 8.94
CA ALA A 71 2.99 11.28 7.67
C ALA A 71 1.67 11.03 6.91
N ASP A 72 1.74 10.63 5.64
CA ASP A 72 0.56 10.34 4.83
C ASP A 72 0.08 8.89 4.91
N SER A 73 0.67 8.04 5.75
CA SER A 73 0.32 6.62 5.85
C SER A 73 -0.20 6.24 7.24
N PRO A 74 -1.37 5.58 7.35
CA PRO A 74 -1.84 5.03 8.61
C PRO A 74 -1.02 3.79 8.97
N LEU A 75 -0.55 3.72 10.22
CA LEU A 75 0.22 2.61 10.74
C LEU A 75 -0.42 2.00 11.99
N PRO A 76 -0.36 0.68 12.16
CA PRO A 76 -0.92 0.00 13.33
C PRO A 76 0.01 0.12 14.54
N PHE A 77 -0.57 0.32 15.71
CA PHE A 77 0.11 0.31 17.01
C PHE A 77 -0.51 -0.80 17.86
N SER A 78 0.33 -1.61 18.49
CA SER A 78 -0.07 -2.61 19.48
C SER A 78 0.52 -2.23 20.84
N ALA A 79 -0.29 -2.30 21.90
CA ALA A 79 0.18 -2.10 23.26
C ALA A 79 1.16 -3.21 23.70
N GLU A 80 0.98 -4.42 23.17
CA GLU A 80 1.78 -5.60 23.51
C GLU A 80 3.07 -5.66 22.68
N HIS A 81 2.96 -5.46 21.37
CA HIS A 81 4.05 -5.70 20.42
C HIS A 81 4.74 -4.42 19.92
N GLY A 82 4.24 -3.25 20.30
CA GLY A 82 4.81 -1.95 20.01
C GLY A 82 4.27 -1.28 18.72
N PRO A 83 4.87 -0.15 18.33
CA PRO A 83 5.97 0.53 19.01
C PRO A 83 5.53 1.12 20.36
N ARG A 84 6.39 1.05 21.37
CA ARG A 84 6.14 1.63 22.70
C ARG A 84 6.34 3.14 22.73
N THR A 85 7.25 3.65 21.90
CA THR A 85 7.57 5.08 21.82
C THR A 85 7.72 5.53 20.37
N VAL A 86 7.34 6.77 20.09
CA VAL A 86 7.64 7.45 18.83
C VAL A 86 8.15 8.85 19.15
N THR A 87 9.43 9.08 18.88
CA THR A 87 10.10 10.37 19.17
C THR A 87 10.95 10.75 17.97
N ASP A 88 10.84 12.02 17.53
CA ASP A 88 11.56 12.54 16.35
C ASP A 88 11.39 11.69 15.08
N GLY A 89 10.22 11.09 14.92
CA GLY A 89 9.90 10.24 13.78
C GLY A 89 10.45 8.82 13.88
N LEU A 90 11.19 8.47 14.93
CA LEU A 90 11.71 7.12 15.20
C LEU A 90 10.70 6.34 16.04
N ALA A 91 10.30 5.15 15.59
CA ALA A 91 9.39 4.27 16.33
C ALA A 91 10.18 3.15 17.02
N ARG A 92 10.17 3.05 18.35
CA ARG A 92 11.02 2.12 19.10
C ARG A 92 10.25 1.26 20.08
N GLY A 93 10.92 0.20 20.53
CA GLY A 93 10.42 -0.72 21.55
C GLY A 93 9.39 -1.68 20.97
N PHE A 94 9.71 -2.31 19.85
CA PHE A 94 8.97 -3.47 19.36
C PHE A 94 9.31 -4.70 20.23
N SER A 95 8.41 -5.67 20.35
CA SER A 95 8.72 -6.93 21.03
C SER A 95 9.62 -7.83 20.17
N HIS A 96 10.43 -8.67 20.82
CA HIS A 96 11.27 -9.68 20.15
C HIS A 96 10.46 -10.93 19.82
N ASP A 97 9.42 -10.75 19.01
CA ASP A 97 8.56 -11.83 18.54
C ASP A 97 8.08 -11.56 17.10
N LYS A 98 7.26 -12.48 16.57
CA LYS A 98 6.71 -12.38 15.22
C LYS A 98 5.88 -11.12 15.01
N ALA A 99 5.06 -10.75 15.98
CA ALA A 99 4.19 -9.58 15.86
C ALA A 99 5.01 -8.28 15.94
N GLY A 100 5.95 -8.19 16.88
CA GLY A 100 6.89 -7.08 16.97
C GLY A 100 7.74 -6.92 15.71
N ALA A 101 8.20 -8.01 15.10
CA ALA A 101 8.94 -7.98 13.84
C ALA A 101 8.10 -7.39 12.69
N VAL A 102 6.87 -7.83 12.52
CA VAL A 102 6.01 -7.34 11.42
C VAL A 102 5.62 -5.88 11.62
N LEU A 103 5.30 -5.47 12.86
CA LEU A 103 5.03 -4.08 13.18
C LEU A 103 6.28 -3.21 12.97
N ALA A 104 7.47 -3.69 13.34
CA ALA A 104 8.73 -3.03 13.04
C ALA A 104 8.96 -2.89 11.53
N ALA A 105 8.68 -3.94 10.74
CA ALA A 105 8.80 -3.90 9.28
C ALA A 105 7.92 -2.79 8.70
N LEU A 106 6.65 -2.69 9.13
CA LEU A 106 5.72 -1.64 8.69
C LEU A 106 6.20 -0.24 9.08
N HIS A 107 6.52 -0.03 10.36
CA HIS A 107 6.91 1.28 10.87
C HIS A 107 8.22 1.76 10.29
N ILE A 108 9.27 0.95 10.36
CA ILE A 108 10.60 1.36 9.91
C ILE A 108 10.59 1.56 8.39
N SER A 109 9.93 0.69 7.61
CA SER A 109 9.87 0.86 6.15
C SER A 109 9.14 2.12 5.73
N THR A 110 7.97 2.39 6.31
CA THR A 110 7.18 3.58 5.95
C THR A 110 7.93 4.86 6.34
N ARG A 111 8.54 4.89 7.53
CA ARG A 111 9.29 6.05 8.02
C ARG A 111 10.65 6.23 7.31
N ALA A 112 11.22 5.16 6.76
CA ALA A 112 12.43 5.19 5.93
C ALA A 112 12.15 5.53 4.45
N SER A 113 10.89 5.70 4.05
CA SER A 113 10.53 6.07 2.68
C SER A 113 10.70 7.57 2.42
N SER A 114 10.88 7.96 1.16
CA SER A 114 10.97 9.38 0.77
C SER A 114 9.70 10.16 1.12
N ALA A 115 8.54 9.49 1.14
CA ALA A 115 7.25 10.08 1.52
C ALA A 115 7.20 10.55 2.99
N ALA A 116 8.04 10.02 3.87
CA ALA A 116 8.14 10.48 5.26
C ALA A 116 8.88 11.82 5.41
N GLY A 117 9.47 12.33 4.32
CA GLY A 117 10.24 13.57 4.28
C GLY A 117 11.69 13.40 4.74
N PRO A 118 12.59 14.30 4.28
CA PRO A 118 14.03 14.18 4.48
C PRO A 118 14.50 14.16 5.92
N ARG A 119 13.84 14.92 6.82
CA ARG A 119 14.17 14.88 8.25
C ARG A 119 13.94 13.47 8.82
N THR A 120 12.78 12.89 8.54
CA THR A 120 12.36 11.59 9.08
C THR A 120 13.17 10.44 8.48
N TYR A 121 13.21 10.31 7.16
CA TYR A 121 13.87 9.15 6.56
C TYR A 121 15.38 9.14 6.85
N ARG A 122 16.02 10.32 6.94
CA ARG A 122 17.46 10.39 7.29
C ARG A 122 17.68 9.92 8.73
N ALA A 123 16.83 10.32 9.66
CA ALA A 123 16.92 9.85 11.05
C ALA A 123 16.70 8.34 11.14
N VAL A 124 15.67 7.81 10.48
CA VAL A 124 15.35 6.37 10.50
C VAL A 124 16.45 5.55 9.85
N VAL A 125 16.99 5.95 8.71
CA VAL A 125 18.10 5.23 8.03
C VAL A 125 19.39 5.28 8.86
N ARG A 126 19.65 6.34 9.63
CA ARG A 126 20.81 6.33 10.53
C ARG A 126 20.58 5.43 11.74
N GLU A 127 19.42 5.54 12.37
CA GLU A 127 19.18 5.01 13.71
C GLU A 127 18.57 3.62 13.71
N GLN A 128 17.71 3.29 12.75
CA GLN A 128 16.85 2.10 12.78
C GLN A 128 17.13 1.08 11.68
N THR A 129 18.23 1.26 10.96
CA THR A 129 18.64 0.34 9.90
C THR A 129 20.09 -0.12 10.07
N TYR A 130 20.47 -1.14 9.32
CA TYR A 130 21.84 -1.66 9.20
C TYR A 130 22.14 -2.04 7.74
N GLY A 131 23.40 -2.25 7.40
CA GLY A 131 23.84 -2.46 6.01
C GLY A 131 24.31 -1.15 5.36
N ASP A 132 24.16 -1.03 4.04
CA ASP A 132 24.65 0.12 3.29
C ASP A 132 23.64 1.29 3.35
N LYS A 133 23.78 2.06 4.43
CA LYS A 133 22.97 3.26 4.69
C LYS A 133 23.19 4.35 3.66
N GLN A 134 24.41 4.48 3.13
CA GLN A 134 24.75 5.56 2.21
C GLN A 134 24.13 5.33 0.84
N ALA A 135 24.14 4.09 0.34
CA ALA A 135 23.41 3.72 -0.86
C ALA A 135 21.91 3.98 -0.71
N GLN A 136 21.31 3.60 0.42
CA GLN A 136 19.89 3.87 0.70
C GLN A 136 19.57 5.36 0.71
N LEU A 137 20.37 6.20 1.39
CA LEU A 137 20.17 7.64 1.42
C LEU A 137 20.29 8.27 0.03
N SER A 138 21.25 7.81 -0.76
CA SER A 138 21.46 8.26 -2.15
C SER A 138 20.32 7.85 -3.08
N GLN A 139 19.71 6.69 -2.85
CA GLN A 139 18.50 6.27 -3.56
C GLN A 139 17.30 7.16 -3.18
N LEU A 140 17.07 7.36 -1.88
CA LEU A 140 15.95 8.15 -1.36
C LEU A 140 16.02 9.61 -1.81
N SER A 141 17.21 10.21 -1.90
CA SER A 141 17.38 11.59 -2.36
C SER A 141 17.07 11.78 -3.85
N ARG A 142 17.09 10.70 -4.64
CA ARG A 142 16.79 10.72 -6.08
C ARG A 142 15.34 10.32 -6.38
N GLN A 143 14.64 9.71 -5.43
CA GLN A 143 13.25 9.29 -5.63
C GLN A 143 12.32 10.49 -5.69
N SER A 144 11.65 10.64 -6.83
CA SER A 144 10.50 11.52 -7.01
C SER A 144 9.30 10.65 -7.38
N SER A 145 8.19 10.75 -6.65
CA SER A 145 6.95 10.07 -7.01
C SER A 145 6.05 11.05 -7.76
N SER A 146 5.52 10.64 -8.92
CA SER A 146 4.46 11.37 -9.62
C SER A 146 3.07 11.08 -9.04
N ALA A 147 2.91 10.01 -8.25
CA ALA A 147 1.66 9.68 -7.59
C ALA A 147 1.46 10.55 -6.34
N SER A 148 0.21 10.98 -6.13
CA SER A 148 -0.16 11.74 -4.94
C SER A 148 -0.06 10.86 -3.69
N ALA A 149 0.24 11.49 -2.54
CA ALA A 149 0.32 10.77 -1.27
C ALA A 149 -0.99 10.02 -0.95
N ALA A 150 -2.14 10.61 -1.28
CA ALA A 150 -3.45 9.98 -1.14
C ALA A 150 -3.59 8.71 -2.00
N ALA A 151 -3.16 8.73 -3.26
CA ALA A 151 -3.25 7.56 -4.14
C ALA A 151 -2.35 6.40 -3.66
N THR A 152 -1.21 6.73 -3.06
CA THR A 152 -0.26 5.74 -2.50
C THR A 152 -0.62 5.27 -1.09
N ARG A 153 -1.61 5.89 -0.43
CA ARG A 153 -2.00 5.58 0.95
C ARG A 153 -2.52 4.14 1.05
N PRO A 154 -1.89 3.29 1.88
CA PRO A 154 -2.39 1.94 2.14
C PRO A 154 -3.73 1.96 2.86
N GLN A 155 -4.70 1.21 2.34
CA GLN A 155 -6.02 1.00 2.92
C GLN A 155 -6.15 -0.37 3.59
N GLN A 156 -5.29 -1.32 3.23
CA GLN A 156 -5.30 -2.66 3.79
C GLN A 156 -3.90 -3.27 3.69
N TRP A 157 -3.50 -3.95 4.76
CA TRP A 157 -2.22 -4.64 4.87
C TRP A 157 -2.38 -6.15 5.09
N TRP A 158 -1.42 -6.89 4.55
CA TRP A 158 -1.16 -8.30 4.83
C TRP A 158 0.34 -8.53 5.05
N TYR A 159 0.69 -9.66 5.67
CA TYR A 159 2.07 -10.08 5.85
C TYR A 159 2.27 -11.58 5.68
N ALA A 160 3.52 -11.95 5.43
CA ALA A 160 4.01 -13.32 5.59
C ALA A 160 5.43 -13.28 6.15
N ILE A 161 5.79 -14.27 6.96
CA ILE A 161 7.19 -14.54 7.29
C ILE A 161 7.73 -15.46 6.20
N THR A 162 8.70 -14.98 5.42
CA THR A 162 9.20 -15.70 4.24
C THR A 162 10.60 -16.27 4.45
N GLY A 163 11.22 -16.05 5.61
CA GLY A 163 12.53 -16.58 5.96
C GLY A 163 12.99 -16.15 7.35
N GLY A 164 14.03 -16.82 7.86
CA GLY A 164 14.57 -16.59 9.21
C GLY A 164 13.66 -17.06 10.34
N ASP A 165 13.97 -16.66 11.56
CA ASP A 165 13.20 -16.96 12.77
C ASP A 165 12.69 -15.66 13.40
N PRO A 166 11.37 -15.41 13.45
CA PRO A 166 10.80 -14.23 14.10
C PRO A 166 11.04 -14.15 15.62
N ARG A 167 11.49 -15.22 16.27
CA ARG A 167 11.96 -15.22 17.68
C ARG A 167 13.48 -15.18 17.80
N GLY A 168 14.19 -15.35 16.68
CA GLY A 168 15.63 -15.22 16.59
C GLY A 168 16.05 -13.82 16.18
N ASP A 169 17.33 -13.68 15.80
CA ASP A 169 17.91 -12.37 15.53
C ASP A 169 17.78 -11.89 14.08
N LEU A 170 17.18 -12.70 13.19
CA LEU A 170 17.04 -12.39 11.78
C LEU A 170 15.73 -12.97 11.24
N VAL A 171 14.93 -12.12 10.59
CA VAL A 171 13.65 -12.51 9.99
C VAL A 171 13.39 -11.74 8.71
N GLN A 172 12.82 -12.41 7.72
CA GLN A 172 12.35 -11.80 6.48
C GLN A 172 10.82 -11.72 6.49
N VAL A 173 10.30 -10.50 6.38
CA VAL A 173 8.88 -10.18 6.35
C VAL A 173 8.50 -9.72 4.95
N SER A 174 7.55 -10.41 4.32
CA SER A 174 6.84 -9.90 3.15
C SER A 174 5.63 -9.11 3.61
N LEU A 175 5.51 -7.86 3.17
CA LEU A 175 4.36 -7.00 3.41
C LEU A 175 3.62 -6.77 2.10
N VAL A 176 2.29 -6.76 2.16
CA VAL A 176 1.44 -6.47 1.01
C VAL A 176 0.49 -5.34 1.37
N ALA A 177 0.43 -4.33 0.51
CA ALA A 177 -0.47 -3.20 0.66
C ALA A 177 -1.44 -3.11 -0.53
N SER A 178 -2.70 -2.83 -0.20
CA SER A 178 -3.67 -2.31 -1.16
C SER A 178 -3.76 -0.80 -1.01
N SER A 179 -3.59 -0.07 -2.11
CA SER A 179 -3.85 1.36 -2.20
C SER A 179 -4.76 1.65 -3.40
N GLU A 180 -5.24 2.89 -3.53
CA GLU A 180 -5.97 3.30 -4.73
C GLU A 180 -5.12 3.08 -5.98
N GLN A 181 -3.85 3.52 -5.94
CA GLN A 181 -2.93 3.37 -7.06
C GLN A 181 -2.68 1.90 -7.41
N SER A 182 -2.44 1.03 -6.41
CA SER A 182 -2.15 -0.39 -6.71
C SER A 182 -3.35 -1.05 -7.37
N ARG A 183 -4.57 -0.73 -6.91
CA ARG A 183 -5.82 -1.23 -7.49
C ARG A 183 -6.05 -0.72 -8.91
N GLN A 184 -5.77 0.55 -9.19
CA GLN A 184 -5.83 1.10 -10.55
C GLN A 184 -4.82 0.42 -11.49
N MET A 185 -3.67 0.01 -10.97
CA MET A 185 -2.67 -0.78 -11.72
C MET A 185 -2.99 -2.28 -11.76
N GLY A 186 -4.09 -2.73 -11.16
CA GLY A 186 -4.54 -4.14 -11.21
C GLY A 186 -3.88 -5.07 -10.20
N GLY A 187 -3.35 -4.57 -9.09
CA GLY A 187 -2.71 -5.42 -8.07
C GLY A 187 -2.48 -4.79 -6.70
N TYR A 188 -1.48 -5.33 -6.02
CA TYR A 188 -1.04 -4.98 -4.67
C TYR A 188 0.44 -4.66 -4.70
N ALA A 189 0.88 -3.75 -3.83
CA ALA A 189 2.30 -3.47 -3.64
C ALA A 189 2.90 -4.49 -2.67
N HIS A 190 3.84 -5.30 -3.12
CA HIS A 190 4.59 -6.27 -2.32
C HIS A 190 5.95 -5.69 -1.93
N LEU A 191 6.31 -5.82 -0.66
CA LEU A 191 7.55 -5.31 -0.09
C LEU A 191 8.22 -6.39 0.74
N THR A 192 9.44 -6.78 0.38
CA THR A 192 10.25 -7.71 1.19
C THR A 192 11.19 -6.93 2.11
N ARG A 193 11.19 -7.26 3.40
CA ARG A 193 11.95 -6.57 4.44
C ARG A 193 12.69 -7.57 5.31
N THR A 194 14.01 -7.46 5.34
CA THR A 194 14.84 -8.25 6.26
C THR A 194 15.10 -7.42 7.50
N LEU A 195 14.75 -7.97 8.66
CA LEU A 195 14.97 -7.35 9.95
C LEU A 195 15.97 -8.16 10.75
N SER A 196 16.75 -7.47 11.60
CA SER A 196 17.61 -8.10 12.57
C SER A 196 17.40 -7.50 13.96
N TRP A 197 17.28 -8.35 14.98
CA TRP A 197 17.17 -7.91 16.37
C TRP A 197 18.54 -7.45 16.86
N ARG A 198 18.67 -6.17 17.21
CA ARG A 198 19.96 -5.58 17.60
C ARG A 198 19.76 -4.49 18.64
N ASN A 199 20.54 -4.58 19.72
CA ASN A 199 20.53 -3.59 20.80
C ASN A 199 19.11 -3.37 21.37
N GLY A 200 18.35 -4.47 21.55
CA GLY A 200 17.03 -4.45 22.16
C GLY A 200 15.89 -3.96 21.27
N ASP A 201 16.09 -3.87 19.95
CA ASP A 201 15.02 -3.54 19.01
C ASP A 201 15.25 -4.12 17.62
N TRP A 202 14.22 -4.16 16.79
CA TRP A 202 14.33 -4.56 15.39
C TRP A 202 14.99 -3.47 14.55
N ARG A 203 15.94 -3.85 13.70
CA ARG A 203 16.59 -2.98 12.71
C ARG A 203 16.32 -3.50 11.31
N LEU A 204 16.03 -2.61 10.37
CA LEU A 204 15.78 -2.96 8.97
C LEU A 204 17.09 -3.02 8.17
N GLN A 205 17.27 -4.05 7.36
CA GLN A 205 18.37 -4.11 6.42
C GLN A 205 18.15 -3.12 5.29
N VAL A 206 19.18 -2.33 4.99
CA VAL A 206 19.22 -1.43 3.85
C VAL A 206 20.44 -1.74 2.97
N PRO A 207 20.38 -1.53 1.65
CA PRO A 207 19.26 -0.95 0.90
C PRO A 207 18.05 -1.89 0.80
N THR A 208 16.84 -1.33 0.73
CA THR A 208 15.62 -2.13 0.55
C THR A 208 15.23 -2.24 -0.92
N PRO A 209 14.78 -3.42 -1.39
CA PRO A 209 14.25 -3.53 -2.74
C PRO A 209 13.00 -2.66 -2.93
N ALA A 210 12.82 -2.20 -4.16
CA ALA A 210 11.63 -1.46 -4.56
C ALA A 210 10.37 -2.35 -4.42
N PRO A 211 9.19 -1.75 -4.17
CA PRO A 211 7.94 -2.49 -4.19
C PRO A 211 7.68 -3.13 -5.56
N GLU A 212 7.15 -4.34 -5.55
CA GLU A 212 6.70 -5.04 -6.75
C GLU A 212 5.17 -5.04 -6.83
N LEU A 213 4.62 -4.86 -8.03
CA LEU A 213 3.19 -5.01 -8.25
C LEU A 213 2.86 -6.49 -8.50
N ARG A 214 1.97 -7.08 -7.69
CA ARG A 214 1.48 -8.46 -7.90
C ARG A 214 -0.02 -8.53 -7.76
N THR A 215 -0.64 -9.53 -8.38
CA THR A 215 -2.11 -9.65 -8.46
C THR A 215 -2.74 -10.44 -7.32
N SER A 216 -1.95 -10.98 -6.38
CA SER A 216 -2.42 -11.91 -5.36
C SER A 216 -1.80 -11.67 -4.00
N THR A 217 -2.62 -11.77 -2.95
CA THR A 217 -2.23 -11.79 -1.54
C THR A 217 -2.09 -13.23 -1.00
N ALA A 218 -2.20 -14.25 -1.85
CA ALA A 218 -2.13 -15.65 -1.43
C ALA A 218 -0.87 -15.92 -0.58
N GLY A 219 -1.04 -16.73 0.47
CA GLY A 219 0.01 -17.01 1.45
C GLY A 219 0.29 -15.90 2.46
N HIS A 220 -0.45 -14.77 2.43
CA HIS A 220 -0.33 -13.70 3.42
C HIS A 220 -1.52 -13.65 4.37
N THR A 221 -1.23 -13.38 5.64
CA THR A 221 -2.23 -13.18 6.68
C THR A 221 -2.63 -11.70 6.73
N ARG A 222 -3.93 -11.43 6.87
CA ARG A 222 -4.46 -10.07 6.96
C ARG A 222 -4.04 -9.41 8.28
N ILE A 223 -3.52 -8.19 8.23
CA ILE A 223 -3.26 -7.36 9.42
C ILE A 223 -4.48 -6.49 9.72
N GLY A 224 -4.97 -5.78 8.71
CA GLY A 224 -6.02 -4.78 8.85
C GLY A 224 -5.72 -3.52 8.05
N GLY A 225 -6.53 -2.50 8.24
CA GLY A 225 -6.40 -1.17 7.69
C GLY A 225 -7.23 -0.18 8.50
N PRO A 226 -7.02 1.13 8.31
CA PRO A 226 -7.87 2.18 8.91
C PRO A 226 -9.33 2.09 8.46
#